data_AF-A0A9E0A0V2-F1
#
_entry.id   AF-A0A9E0A0V2-F1
#
_cell.length_a   1.000
_cell.length_b   1.000
_cell.length_c   1.000
_cell.angle_alpha   90.00
_cell.angle_beta   90.00
_cell.angle_gamma   90.00
#
_symmetry.space_group_name_H-M   'P 1'
#
loop_
_entity.id
_entity.type
_entity.pdbx_description
1 polymer ?
#
loop_
_entity_poly.entity_id
_entity_poly.type
_entity_poly.pdbx_seq_one_letter_code
_entity_poly.pdbx_strand_id
1 'polypeptide(L)' 'LLYSLNRDKANPDVLVVVEQYRDKAALEFHSSTPHFKEFFSASAAFIGGRPEMTVMKEVQRAKP' A
#
# COMPACT_ATOMS: atom_id res chain seq x y z
N LEU A 1 6.74 -11.90 -0.91
CA LEU A 1 6.15 -10.60 -0.49
C LEU A 1 4.87 -10.37 -1.27
N LEU A 2 3.98 -9.51 -0.78
CA LEU A 2 2.65 -9.25 -1.37
C LEU A 2 2.57 -7.78 -1.77
N TYR A 3 2.02 -7.51 -2.94
CA TYR A 3 1.60 -6.17 -3.36
C TYR A 3 0.33 -6.33 -4.18
N SER A 4 -0.80 -5.86 -3.65
CA SER A 4 -2.09 -5.98 -4.31
C SER A 4 -2.83 -4.65 -4.26
N LEU A 5 -3.39 -4.25 -5.39
CA LEU A 5 -4.31 -3.13 -5.49
C LEU A 5 -5.73 -3.69 -5.58
N ASN A 6 -6.58 -3.25 -4.68
CA ASN A 6 -7.94 -3.72 -4.55
C ASN A 6 -8.86 -2.49 -4.62
N ARG A 7 -10.12 -2.71 -5.00
CA ARG A 7 -11.18 -1.70 -4.94
C ARG A 7 -12.19 -2.14 -3.89
N ASP A 8 -12.61 -1.21 -3.04
CA ASP A 8 -13.65 -1.51 -2.07
C ASP A 8 -14.96 -1.88 -2.77
N LYS A 9 -15.68 -2.86 -2.21
CA LYS A 9 -16.91 -3.37 -2.83
C LYS A 9 -18.10 -2.46 -2.63
N ALA A 10 -18.14 -1.71 -1.51
CA ALA A 10 -19.23 -0.82 -1.17
C ALA A 10 -19.02 0.58 -1.76
N ASN A 11 -17.77 1.02 -1.88
CA ASN A 11 -17.39 2.31 -2.42
C ASN A 11 -16.31 2.17 -3.53
N PRO A 12 -16.68 2.23 -4.81
CA PRO A 12 -15.74 2.00 -5.92
C PRO A 12 -14.64 3.08 -6.05
N ASP A 13 -14.79 4.24 -5.41
CA ASP A 13 -13.78 5.30 -5.38
C ASP A 13 -12.68 5.05 -4.34
N VAL A 14 -12.86 4.05 -3.47
CA VAL A 14 -11.86 3.65 -2.48
C VAL A 14 -10.99 2.53 -3.05
N LEU A 15 -9.69 2.81 -3.14
CA LEU A 15 -8.67 1.82 -3.45
C LEU A 15 -7.95 1.39 -2.18
N VAL A 16 -7.69 0.09 -2.05
CA VAL A 16 -7.00 -0.51 -0.91
C VAL A 16 -5.75 -1.23 -1.39
N VAL A 17 -4.59 -0.75 -0.98
CA VAL A 17 -3.31 -1.43 -1.23
C VAL A 17 -3.00 -2.34 -0.04
N VAL A 18 -2.83 -3.63 -0.30
CA VAL A 18 -2.35 -4.58 0.71
C VAL A 18 -0.94 -5.00 0.36
N GLU A 19 -0.02 -4.65 1.25
CA GLU A 19 1.41 -4.82 1.07
C GLU A 19 1.97 -5.70 2.18
N GLN A 20 2.92 -6.55 1.83
CA GLN A 20 3.74 -7.25 2.80
C GLN A 20 5.20 -7.06 2.44
N TYR A 21 5.97 -6.60 3.42
CA TYR A 21 7.42 -6.48 3.37
C TYR A 21 8.07 -7.53 4.26
N ARG A 22 9.33 -7.86 3.94
CA ARG A 22 10.13 -8.79 4.75
C ARG A 22 10.34 -8.23 6.15
N ASP A 23 10.61 -6.93 6.22
CA ASP A 23 10.95 -6.19 7.42
C ASP A 23 10.72 -4.69 7.20
N LYS A 24 10.98 -3.89 8.26
CA LYS A 24 10.87 -2.43 8.23
C LYS A 24 11.84 -1.78 7.25
N ALA A 25 13.06 -2.30 7.11
CA ALA A 25 14.06 -1.73 6.20
C ALA A 25 13.65 -1.87 4.73
N ALA A 26 12.97 -2.96 4.37
CA ALA A 26 12.40 -3.14 3.04
C ALA A 26 11.26 -2.14 2.75
N LEU A 27 10.41 -1.84 3.73
CA LEU A 27 9.40 -0.79 3.62
C LEU A 27 10.05 0.59 3.47
N GLU A 28 11.04 0.91 4.30
CA GLU A 28 11.76 2.19 4.23
C GLU A 28 12.46 2.37 2.88
N PHE A 29 13.13 1.33 2.37
CA PHE A 29 13.73 1.35 1.05
C PHE A 29 12.67 1.57 -0.04
N HIS A 30 11.56 0.82 -0.01
CA HIS A 30 10.45 0.97 -0.95
C HIS A 30 9.91 2.41 -0.98
N SER A 31 9.63 3.01 0.18
CA SER A 31 9.10 4.37 0.26
C SER A 31 10.13 5.46 -0.09
N SER A 32 11.42 5.11 -0.18
CA SER A 32 12.49 6.05 -0.52
C SER A 32 12.77 6.15 -2.03
N THR A 33 12.29 5.20 -2.84
CA THR A 33 12.63 5.10 -4.26
C THR A 33 12.08 6.27 -5.08
N PRO A 34 12.71 6.61 -6.22
CA PRO A 34 12.22 7.67 -7.11
C PRO A 34 10.78 7.42 -7.58
N HIS A 35 10.49 6.20 -8.04
CA HIS A 35 9.16 5.84 -8.55
C HIS A 35 8.05 5.92 -7.50
N PHE A 36 8.33 5.59 -6.23
CA PHE A 36 7.36 5.75 -5.15
C PHE A 36 7.02 7.23 -4.95
N LYS A 37 8.03 8.09 -4.90
CA LYS A 37 7.87 9.54 -4.73
C LYS A 37 7.12 10.17 -5.91
N GLU A 38 7.46 9.78 -7.13
CA GLU A 38 6.78 10.23 -8.35
C GLU A 38 5.31 9.80 -8.36
N PHE A 39 5.03 8.54 -8.04
CA PHE A 39 3.66 8.01 -7.94
C PHE A 39 2.83 8.77 -6.89
N PHE A 40 3.36 8.94 -5.67
CA PHE A 40 2.65 9.64 -4.61
C PHE A 40 2.45 11.13 -4.93
N SER A 41 3.40 11.77 -5.59
CA SER A 41 3.25 13.16 -6.05
C SER A 41 2.15 13.27 -7.11
N ALA A 42 2.09 12.33 -8.06
CA ALA A 42 1.08 12.35 -9.10
C ALA A 42 -0.32 12.00 -8.56
N SER A 43 -0.40 11.08 -7.59
CA SER A 43 -1.66 10.64 -7.00
C SER A 43 -2.33 11.71 -6.13
N ALA A 44 -1.57 12.67 -5.61
CA ALA A 44 -2.08 13.77 -4.80
C ALA A 44 -3.24 14.56 -5.46
N ALA A 45 -3.27 14.63 -6.79
CA ALA A 45 -4.35 15.28 -7.54
C ALA A 45 -5.67 14.47 -7.58
N PHE A 46 -5.63 13.19 -7.22
CA PHE A 46 -6.74 12.24 -7.36
C PHE A 46 -7.24 11.67 -6.04
N ILE A 47 -6.45 11.76 -4.97
CA ILE A 47 -6.82 11.23 -3.65
C ILE A 47 -7.57 12.29 -2.84
N GLY A 48 -8.71 11.89 -2.26
CA GLY A 48 -9.59 12.80 -1.50
C GLY A 48 -9.05 13.26 -0.14
N GLY A 49 -7.81 12.92 0.21
CA GLY A 49 -7.19 13.26 1.49
C GLY A 49 -6.02 12.37 1.84
N ARG A 50 -5.58 12.43 3.11
CA ARG A 50 -4.56 11.50 3.62
C ARG A 50 -5.11 10.08 3.60
N PRO A 51 -4.33 9.09 3.11
CA PRO A 51 -4.72 7.70 3.18
C PRO A 51 -4.78 7.21 4.63
N GLU A 52 -5.72 6.32 4.91
CA GLU A 52 -5.74 5.56 6.16
C GLU A 52 -4.74 4.40 6.07
N MET A 53 -3.98 4.17 7.14
CA MET A 53 -2.95 3.13 7.18
C MET A 53 -3.06 2.30 8.46
N THR A 54 -3.06 0.98 8.31
CA THR A 54 -2.99 0.03 9.44
C THR A 54 -1.81 -0.92 9.24
N VAL A 55 -0.92 -0.98 10.22
CA VAL A 55 0.22 -1.92 10.22
C VAL A 55 -0.17 -3.17 10.99
N MET A 56 0.06 -4.34 10.39
CA MET A 56 -0.33 -5.63 10.93
C MET A 56 0.88 -6.55 11.14
N LYS A 57 0.78 -7.45 12.11
CA LYS A 57 1.70 -8.58 12.27
C LYS A 57 1.09 -9.81 11.60
N GLU A 58 1.76 -10.36 10.59
CA GLU A 58 1.34 -11.64 10.00
C GLU A 58 1.53 -12.76 11.04
N VAL A 59 0.46 -13.49 11.34
CA VAL A 59 0.48 -14.65 12.25
C VAL A 59 0.69 -15.95 11.49
N GLN A 60 -0.01 -16.12 10.37
CA GLN A 60 0.11 -17.26 9.47
C GLN A 60 -0.39 -16.87 8.09
N ARG A 61 0.20 -17.47 7.05
CA ARG A 61 -0.26 -17.37 5.67
C ARG A 61 -0.69 -18.75 5.18
N ALA A 62 -1.86 -18.83 4.56
CA ALA A 62 -2.27 -20.03 3.84
C ALA A 62 -1.28 -20.30 2.69
N LYS A 63 -0.85 -21.55 2.52
CA LYS A 63 -0.06 -21.92 1.35
C LYS A 63 -0.94 -21.72 0.10
N PRO A 64 -0.37 -21.17 -0.99
CA PRO A 64 -1.08 -21.02 -2.25
C PRO A 64 -1.60 -22.37 -2.77
#